data_AF-A0A4V6I0Q4-F1
#
_entry.id   AF-A0A4V6I0Q4-F1
#
_cell.length_a   1.000
_cell.length_b   1.000
_cell.length_c   1.000
_cell.angle_alpha   90.00
_cell.angle_beta   90.00
_cell.angle_gamma   90.00
#
_symmetry.space_group_name_H-M   'P 1'
#
loop_
_entity.id
_entity.type
_entity.pdbx_description
1 polymer ?
#
loop_
_entity_poly.entity_id
_entity_poly.type
_entity_poly.pdbx_seq_one_letter_code
_entity_poly.pdbx_strand_id
1 'polypeptide(L)'
;MTKKQSLFDFYNLQELEDAGRDSSLKNSFLHSLRGKSLAYKRYSKSPLRYGGGKSLAVGLIVEHFPDDIKRLISPFMGGGSVEIASAVELDLEVKAFDIFDILVNFWQVLCADSLKLYDELYTLEPTKETYAIIKEELRGHYKNETSLDSLTLARDYYFNFNLSYGPGFLGWISKIYEDKTR
;
A
#
# COMPACT_ATOMS: atom_id res chain seq x y z
N MET A 1 -48.09 17.80 17.66
CA MET A 1 -47.95 16.33 17.82
C MET A 1 -46.60 15.95 17.25
N THR A 2 -45.54 16.11 18.04
CA THR A 2 -44.15 15.95 17.57
C THR A 2 -43.82 14.46 17.59
N LYS A 3 -43.68 13.83 16.42
CA LYS A 3 -43.21 12.43 16.33
C LYS A 3 -41.84 12.37 16.99
N LYS A 4 -41.73 11.71 18.15
CA LYS A 4 -40.44 11.27 18.69
C LYS A 4 -39.87 10.26 17.70
N GLN A 5 -38.95 10.68 16.84
CA GLN A 5 -38.10 9.73 16.12
C GLN A 5 -37.27 8.99 17.17
N SER A 6 -37.31 7.66 17.13
CA SER A 6 -36.55 6.84 18.07
C SER A 6 -35.07 6.86 17.68
N LEU A 7 -34.17 6.68 18.65
CA LEU A 7 -32.73 6.53 18.37
C LEU A 7 -32.46 5.44 17.34
N PHE A 8 -33.26 4.36 17.36
CA PHE A 8 -33.18 3.27 16.39
C PHE A 8 -33.47 3.72 14.95
N ASP A 9 -34.44 4.62 14.76
CA ASP A 9 -34.75 5.18 13.44
C ASP A 9 -33.63 6.10 12.93
N PHE A 10 -32.97 6.82 13.83
CA PHE A 10 -31.80 7.64 13.50
C PHE A 10 -30.59 6.80 13.05
N TYR A 11 -30.28 5.72 13.76
CA TYR A 11 -29.20 4.80 13.36
C TYR A 11 -29.46 4.19 11.98
N ASN A 12 -30.70 3.75 11.73
CA ASN A 12 -31.06 3.13 10.46
C ASN A 12 -31.02 4.12 9.28
N LEU A 13 -31.43 5.37 9.50
CA LEU A 13 -31.27 6.44 8.51
C LEU A 13 -29.79 6.71 8.19
N GLN A 14 -28.94 6.72 9.22
CA GLN A 14 -27.51 6.93 9.05
C GLN A 14 -26.85 5.76 8.30
N GLU A 15 -27.23 4.51 8.57
CA GLU A 15 -26.76 3.34 7.82
C GLU A 15 -27.16 3.39 6.35
N LEU A 16 -28.38 3.84 6.03
CA LEU A 16 -28.86 4.00 4.66
C LEU A 16 -28.14 5.15 3.93
N GLU A 17 -27.90 6.27 4.61
CA GLU A 17 -27.11 7.39 4.06
C GLU A 17 -25.67 6.96 3.78
N ASP A 18 -25.04 6.23 4.70
CA ASP A 18 -23.68 5.74 4.53
C ASP A 18 -23.59 4.72 3.40
N ALA A 19 -24.52 3.76 3.30
CA ALA A 19 -24.56 2.80 2.19
C ALA A 19 -24.76 3.49 0.82
N GLY A 20 -25.59 4.55 0.78
CA GLY A 20 -25.75 5.37 -0.42
C GLY A 20 -24.48 6.12 -0.81
N ARG A 21 -23.73 6.64 0.17
CA ARG A 21 -22.43 7.28 -0.03
C ARG A 21 -21.37 6.30 -0.52
N ASP A 22 -21.27 5.12 0.10
CA ASP A 22 -20.30 4.07 -0.25
C ASP A 22 -20.50 3.61 -1.70
N SER A 23 -21.75 3.35 -2.10
CA SER A 23 -22.09 3.02 -3.50
C SER A 23 -21.74 4.14 -4.48
N SER A 24 -21.92 5.42 -4.09
CA SER A 24 -21.54 6.58 -4.92
C SER A 24 -20.02 6.72 -5.10
N LEU A 25 -19.23 6.51 -4.05
CA LEU A 25 -17.76 6.57 -4.11
C LEU A 25 -17.21 5.45 -4.99
N LYS A 26 -17.68 4.22 -4.77
CA LYS A 26 -17.30 3.05 -5.57
C LYS A 26 -17.57 3.26 -7.05
N ASN A 27 -18.79 3.68 -7.42
CA ASN A 27 -19.15 3.90 -8.83
C ASN A 27 -18.30 5.02 -9.47
N SER A 28 -18.08 6.12 -8.74
CA SER A 28 -17.24 7.23 -9.20
C SER A 28 -15.80 6.79 -9.43
N PHE A 29 -15.25 6.02 -8.49
CA PHE A 29 -13.89 5.47 -8.60
C PHE A 29 -13.77 4.51 -9.78
N LEU A 30 -14.66 3.52 -9.90
CA LEU A 30 -14.64 2.55 -11.01
C LEU A 30 -14.78 3.23 -12.37
N HIS A 31 -15.64 4.25 -12.47
CA HIS A 31 -15.77 5.06 -13.67
C HIS A 31 -14.45 5.78 -14.01
N SER A 32 -13.81 6.41 -13.02
CA SER A 32 -12.51 7.07 -13.20
C SER A 32 -11.39 6.10 -13.61
N LEU A 33 -11.50 4.83 -13.21
CA LEU A 33 -10.51 3.79 -13.46
C LEU A 33 -10.75 3.04 -14.78
N ARG A 34 -11.80 3.35 -15.56
CA ARG A 34 -12.03 2.66 -16.84
C ARG A 34 -10.83 2.80 -17.79
N GLY A 35 -10.49 1.68 -18.42
CA GLY A 35 -9.43 1.60 -19.43
C GLY A 35 -9.95 1.85 -20.84
N LYS A 36 -9.03 2.10 -21.79
CA LYS A 36 -9.36 2.18 -23.23
C LYS A 36 -9.45 0.79 -23.88
N SER A 37 -8.56 -0.12 -23.50
CA SER A 37 -8.43 -1.48 -24.07
C SER A 37 -8.70 -2.60 -23.08
N LEU A 38 -8.53 -2.33 -21.78
CA LEU A 38 -8.88 -3.23 -20.67
C LEU A 38 -10.10 -2.65 -19.95
N ALA A 39 -10.82 -3.49 -19.19
CA ALA A 39 -11.94 -3.05 -18.36
C ALA A 39 -11.54 -1.88 -17.43
N TYR A 40 -10.38 -2.02 -16.78
CA TYR A 40 -9.83 -1.01 -15.88
C TYR A 40 -8.35 -0.72 -16.20
N LYS A 41 -7.92 0.52 -16.02
CA LYS A 41 -6.52 0.94 -16.08
C LYS A 41 -5.79 0.56 -14.79
N ARG A 42 -4.46 0.49 -14.85
CA ARG A 42 -3.62 0.23 -13.66
C ARG A 42 -3.85 1.31 -12.60
N TYR A 43 -4.13 0.90 -11.37
CA TYR A 43 -4.10 1.77 -10.20
C TYR A 43 -2.67 1.85 -9.66
N SER A 44 -2.01 2.98 -9.85
CA SER A 44 -0.57 3.15 -9.59
C SER A 44 -0.28 4.09 -8.41
N LYS A 45 -1.00 3.94 -7.29
CA LYS A 45 -0.75 4.73 -6.07
C LYS A 45 0.11 4.04 -5.01
N SER A 46 0.35 2.73 -5.14
CA SER A 46 1.30 2.07 -4.22
C SER A 46 2.74 2.50 -4.54
N PRO A 47 3.54 2.92 -3.54
CA PRO A 47 4.95 3.25 -3.74
C PRO A 47 5.84 2.01 -3.86
N LEU A 48 5.35 0.83 -3.49
CA LEU A 48 6.16 -0.40 -3.44
C LEU A 48 5.96 -1.23 -4.71
N ARG A 49 7.04 -1.48 -5.45
CA ARG A 49 7.03 -2.50 -6.50
C ARG A 49 7.04 -3.87 -5.84
N TYR A 50 5.94 -4.62 -5.87
CA TYR A 50 5.84 -5.93 -5.21
C TYR A 50 5.45 -7.05 -6.18
N GLY A 51 6.05 -8.22 -6.00
CA GLY A 51 5.72 -9.43 -6.76
C GLY A 51 4.24 -9.81 -6.56
N GLY A 52 3.51 -10.08 -7.63
CA GLY A 52 2.07 -10.36 -7.53
C GLY A 52 1.20 -9.13 -7.20
N GLY A 53 1.75 -7.91 -7.27
CA GLY A 53 1.02 -6.68 -7.03
C GLY A 53 -0.24 -6.56 -7.88
N LYS A 54 -1.39 -6.38 -7.23
CA LYS A 54 -2.72 -6.38 -7.88
C LYS A 54 -3.12 -5.04 -8.50
N SER A 55 -2.17 -4.15 -8.79
CA SER A 55 -2.43 -2.82 -9.36
C SER A 55 -3.27 -2.84 -10.65
N LEU A 56 -3.14 -3.88 -11.49
CA LEU A 56 -3.98 -4.06 -12.69
C LEU A 56 -5.38 -4.64 -12.38
N ALA A 57 -5.54 -5.31 -11.23
CA ALA A 57 -6.77 -5.98 -10.84
C ALA A 57 -7.61 -5.17 -9.84
N VAL A 58 -7.14 -4.01 -9.36
CA VAL A 58 -7.86 -3.18 -8.38
C VAL A 58 -9.31 -2.92 -8.82
N GLY A 59 -9.53 -2.46 -10.05
CA GLY A 59 -10.88 -2.20 -10.55
C GLY A 59 -11.76 -3.44 -10.59
N LEU A 60 -11.22 -4.58 -11.06
CA LEU A 60 -11.94 -5.85 -11.11
C LEU A 60 -12.34 -6.34 -9.71
N ILE A 61 -11.45 -6.17 -8.73
CA ILE A 61 -11.70 -6.58 -7.34
C ILE A 61 -12.76 -5.68 -6.71
N VAL A 62 -12.57 -4.36 -6.82
CA VAL A 62 -13.47 -3.37 -6.22
C VAL A 62 -14.87 -3.41 -6.84
N GLU A 63 -15.01 -3.74 -8.12
CA GLU A 63 -16.31 -3.96 -8.76
C GLU A 63 -17.16 -5.01 -8.03
N HIS A 64 -16.53 -6.03 -7.47
CA HIS A 64 -17.17 -7.14 -6.76
C HIS A 64 -17.33 -6.91 -5.25
N PHE A 65 -16.93 -5.75 -4.73
CA PHE A 65 -17.19 -5.40 -3.33
C PHE A 65 -18.70 -5.22 -3.11
N PRO A 66 -19.26 -5.70 -1.99
CA PRO A 66 -20.57 -5.22 -1.55
C PRO A 66 -20.60 -3.69 -1.41
N ASP A 67 -21.78 -3.09 -1.55
CA ASP A 67 -21.94 -1.63 -1.47
C ASP A 67 -22.04 -1.14 -0.01
N ASP A 68 -22.21 -2.03 0.96
CA ASP A 68 -22.38 -1.76 2.39
C ASP A 68 -21.14 -2.11 3.23
N ILE A 69 -19.96 -2.23 2.61
CA ILE A 69 -18.70 -2.49 3.32
C ILE A 69 -18.35 -1.31 4.22
N LYS A 70 -18.04 -1.59 5.49
CA LYS A 70 -17.50 -0.59 6.43
C LYS A 70 -16.00 -0.72 6.68
N ARG A 71 -15.46 -1.93 6.49
CA ARG A 71 -14.05 -2.22 6.76
C ARG A 71 -13.54 -3.32 5.84
N LEU A 72 -12.34 -3.14 5.28
CA LEU A 72 -11.58 -4.19 4.61
C LEU A 72 -10.60 -4.84 5.59
N ILE A 73 -10.63 -6.16 5.68
CA ILE A 73 -9.60 -6.96 6.35
C ILE A 73 -8.74 -7.64 5.29
N SER A 74 -7.48 -7.24 5.16
CA SER A 74 -6.55 -7.84 4.20
C SER A 74 -5.49 -8.67 4.93
N PRO A 75 -5.55 -10.01 4.89
CA PRO A 75 -4.58 -10.87 5.56
C PRO A 75 -3.22 -10.95 4.82
N PHE A 76 -3.14 -10.44 3.58
CA PHE A 76 -1.96 -10.52 2.72
C PHE A 76 -1.76 -9.19 1.97
N MET A 77 -1.27 -8.18 2.68
CA MET A 77 -1.11 -6.84 2.15
C MET A 77 -0.16 -6.80 0.95
N GLY A 78 0.99 -7.47 1.03
CA GLY A 78 2.03 -7.39 0.01
C GLY A 78 2.32 -5.94 -0.41
N GLY A 79 2.12 -5.65 -1.70
CA GLY A 79 2.29 -4.31 -2.27
C GLY A 79 1.15 -3.32 -2.02
N GLY A 80 0.09 -3.67 -1.30
CA GLY A 80 -0.92 -2.73 -0.79
C GLY A 80 -1.85 -2.07 -1.84
N SER A 81 -1.88 -2.53 -3.09
CA SER A 81 -2.59 -1.81 -4.16
C SER A 81 -4.10 -1.76 -3.97
N VAL A 82 -4.70 -2.83 -3.44
CA VAL A 82 -6.16 -2.89 -3.19
C VAL A 82 -6.48 -2.13 -1.91
N GLU A 83 -5.68 -2.33 -0.88
CA GLU A 83 -5.78 -1.71 0.44
C GLU A 83 -5.75 -0.18 0.33
N ILE A 84 -4.77 0.35 -0.41
CA ILE A 84 -4.67 1.80 -0.66
C ILE A 84 -5.87 2.31 -1.45
N ALA A 85 -6.36 1.57 -2.45
CA ALA A 85 -7.55 1.98 -3.20
C ALA A 85 -8.79 2.01 -2.29
N SER A 86 -8.96 0.99 -1.45
CA SER A 86 -10.07 0.92 -0.49
C SER A 86 -10.05 2.06 0.53
N ALA A 87 -8.88 2.37 1.11
CA ALA A 87 -8.76 3.47 2.06
C ALA A 87 -8.94 4.84 1.41
N VAL A 88 -8.28 5.09 0.29
CA VAL A 88 -8.19 6.45 -0.30
C VAL A 88 -9.39 6.79 -1.18
N GLU A 89 -9.90 5.82 -1.95
CA GLU A 89 -10.92 6.08 -2.97
C GLU A 89 -12.33 5.73 -2.49
N LEU A 90 -12.45 4.78 -1.56
CA LEU A 90 -13.72 4.30 -1.04
C LEU A 90 -13.97 4.73 0.42
N ASP A 91 -13.02 5.43 1.05
CA ASP A 91 -13.11 5.88 2.45
C ASP A 91 -13.34 4.72 3.45
N LEU A 92 -12.83 3.52 3.13
CA LEU A 92 -12.99 2.34 3.98
C LEU A 92 -11.91 2.30 5.06
N GLU A 93 -12.29 1.89 6.27
CA GLU A 93 -11.30 1.46 7.26
C GLU A 93 -10.59 0.21 6.74
N VAL A 94 -9.25 0.20 6.73
CA VAL A 94 -8.47 -0.96 6.28
C VAL A 94 -7.63 -1.49 7.43
N LYS A 95 -7.75 -2.79 7.70
CA LYS A 95 -6.81 -3.53 8.55
C LYS A 95 -6.06 -4.53 7.69
N ALA A 96 -4.79 -4.23 7.45
CA ALA A 96 -3.92 -5.02 6.60
C ALA A 96 -2.86 -5.74 7.42
N PHE A 97 -2.55 -6.97 7.02
CA PHE A 97 -1.63 -7.86 7.68
C PHE A 97 -0.72 -8.52 6.63
N ASP A 98 0.46 -8.90 7.06
CA ASP A 98 1.35 -9.79 6.31
C ASP A 98 2.20 -10.56 7.33
N ILE A 99 2.68 -11.73 6.95
CA ILE A 99 3.58 -12.51 7.81
C ILE A 99 4.99 -11.93 7.80
N PHE A 100 5.33 -11.16 6.77
CA PHE A 100 6.66 -10.57 6.64
C PHE A 100 6.76 -9.28 7.44
N ASP A 101 7.32 -9.38 8.64
CA ASP A 101 7.50 -8.30 9.61
C ASP A 101 8.24 -7.07 9.07
N ILE A 102 9.29 -7.25 8.27
CA ILE A 102 10.04 -6.14 7.66
C ILE A 102 9.14 -5.33 6.70
N LEU A 103 8.27 -6.02 5.93
CA LEU A 103 7.29 -5.37 5.07
C LEU A 103 6.23 -4.63 5.89
N VAL A 104 5.74 -5.24 6.96
CA VAL A 104 4.77 -4.61 7.87
C VAL A 104 5.37 -3.35 8.51
N ASN A 105 6.62 -3.42 8.96
CA ASN A 105 7.37 -2.28 9.51
C ASN A 105 7.46 -1.14 8.49
N PHE A 106 7.79 -1.45 7.23
CA PHE A 106 7.82 -0.44 6.16
C PHE A 106 6.49 0.29 6.01
N TRP A 107 5.37 -0.44 5.94
CA TRP A 107 4.05 0.17 5.82
C TRP A 107 3.68 1.01 7.05
N GLN A 108 3.99 0.53 8.26
CA GLN A 108 3.74 1.27 9.49
C GLN A 108 4.52 2.59 9.53
N VAL A 109 5.80 2.58 9.19
CA VAL A 109 6.62 3.80 9.12
C VAL A 109 6.11 4.76 8.06
N LEU A 110 5.82 4.26 6.86
CA LEU A 110 5.29 5.08 5.76
C LEU A 110 3.97 5.75 6.14
N CYS A 111 3.06 5.03 6.80
CA CYS A 111 1.78 5.58 7.26
C CYS A 111 1.93 6.57 8.43
N ALA A 112 2.93 6.38 9.29
CA ALA A 112 3.16 7.24 10.43
C ALA A 112 3.81 8.58 10.05
N ASP A 113 4.85 8.56 9.22
CA ASP A 113 5.58 9.76 8.79
C ASP A 113 6.31 9.53 7.45
N SER A 114 5.57 9.75 6.36
CA SER A 114 6.09 9.55 5.01
C SER A 114 7.18 10.56 4.61
N LEU A 115 7.16 11.78 5.17
CA LEU A 115 8.16 12.80 4.90
C LEU A 115 9.50 12.41 5.53
N LYS A 116 9.48 11.93 6.77
CA LYS A 116 10.70 11.46 7.43
C LYS A 116 11.33 10.27 6.72
N LEU A 117 10.52 9.30 6.26
CA LEU A 117 11.03 8.19 5.46
C LEU A 117 11.61 8.66 4.12
N TYR A 118 10.97 9.64 3.48
CA TYR A 118 11.48 10.26 2.26
C TYR A 118 12.84 10.94 2.48
N ASP A 119 12.96 11.76 3.53
CA ASP A 119 14.19 12.49 3.84
C ASP A 119 15.36 11.52 4.07
N GLU A 120 15.14 10.44 4.82
CA GLU A 120 16.12 9.38 5.05
C GLU A 120 16.53 8.68 3.73
N LEU A 121 15.56 8.33 2.88
CA LEU A 121 15.85 7.74 1.57
C LEU A 121 16.63 8.68 0.67
N TYR A 122 16.35 9.99 0.74
CA TYR A 122 16.99 11.02 -0.08
C TYR A 122 18.48 11.20 0.26
N THR A 123 18.92 10.78 1.45
CA THR A 123 20.35 10.79 1.83
C THR A 123 21.18 9.73 1.12
N LEU A 124 20.54 8.73 0.49
CA LEU A 124 21.21 7.58 -0.11
C LEU A 124 21.39 7.75 -1.62
N GLU A 125 22.62 7.57 -2.11
CA GLU A 125 22.86 7.43 -3.56
C GLU A 125 22.66 5.96 -4.01
N PRO A 126 21.91 5.70 -5.10
CA PRO A 126 21.66 4.35 -5.63
C PRO A 126 22.86 3.75 -6.38
N THR A 127 23.98 3.59 -5.69
CA THR A 127 25.20 2.94 -6.21
C THR A 127 25.25 1.46 -5.83
N LYS A 128 26.14 0.68 -6.47
CA LYS A 128 26.38 -0.72 -6.11
C LYS A 128 26.88 -0.86 -4.69
N GLU A 129 27.74 0.06 -4.29
CA GLU A 129 28.39 0.12 -3.00
C GLU A 129 27.34 0.38 -1.91
N THR A 130 26.51 1.42 -2.07
CA THR A 130 25.41 1.71 -1.14
C THR A 130 24.43 0.56 -1.05
N TYR A 131 24.02 -0.01 -2.19
CA TYR A 131 23.11 -1.16 -2.22
C TYR A 131 23.68 -2.36 -1.48
N ALA A 132 24.97 -2.67 -1.67
CA ALA A 132 25.63 -3.81 -1.01
C ALA A 132 25.73 -3.62 0.51
N ILE A 133 26.06 -2.40 0.98
CA ILE A 133 26.09 -2.07 2.42
C ILE A 133 24.71 -2.29 3.03
N ILE A 134 23.68 -1.67 2.47
CA ILE A 134 22.29 -1.78 2.95
C ILE A 134 21.80 -3.23 2.90
N LYS A 135 22.20 -3.99 1.87
CA LYS A 135 21.85 -5.40 1.76
C LYS A 135 22.42 -6.22 2.92
N GLU A 136 23.66 -5.96 3.33
CA GLU A 136 24.27 -6.65 4.46
C GLU A 136 23.65 -6.22 5.80
N GLU A 137 23.26 -4.94 5.96
CA GLU A 137 22.50 -4.45 7.12
C GLU A 137 21.16 -5.19 7.25
N LEU A 138 20.38 -5.27 6.16
CA LEU A 138 19.13 -6.03 6.10
C LEU A 138 19.34 -7.52 6.38
N ARG A 139 20.40 -8.11 5.83
CA ARG A 139 20.72 -9.52 6.05
C ARG A 139 21.04 -9.79 7.52
N GLY A 140 21.82 -8.91 8.16
CA GLY A 140 22.12 -8.99 9.58
C GLY A 140 20.86 -8.90 10.43
N HIS A 141 19.97 -7.95 10.13
CA HIS A 141 18.67 -7.83 10.79
C HIS A 141 17.81 -9.09 10.63
N TYR A 142 17.62 -9.55 9.39
CA TYR A 142 16.79 -10.71 9.07
C TYR A 142 17.29 -12.01 9.74
N LYS A 143 18.60 -12.13 9.94
CA LYS A 143 19.23 -13.26 10.63
C LYS A 143 19.28 -13.11 12.14
N ASN A 144 18.79 -12.00 12.70
CA ASN A 144 18.92 -11.61 14.11
C ASN A 144 20.38 -11.48 14.58
N GLU A 145 21.30 -11.17 13.68
CA GLU A 145 22.71 -10.89 13.98
C GLU A 145 22.89 -9.42 14.44
N THR A 146 22.07 -8.53 13.91
CA THR A 146 21.99 -7.11 14.27
C THR A 146 20.52 -6.68 14.42
N SER A 147 20.28 -5.51 15.01
CA SER A 147 18.94 -4.93 15.11
C SER A 147 18.98 -3.51 14.55
N LEU A 148 18.12 -3.23 13.57
CA LEU A 148 17.93 -1.91 12.99
C LEU A 148 16.70 -1.31 13.63
N ASP A 149 16.72 -0.01 13.91
CA ASP A 149 15.50 0.67 14.34
C ASP A 149 14.46 0.69 13.20
N SER A 150 13.21 0.95 13.58
CA SER A 150 12.07 0.87 12.67
C SER A 150 12.23 1.74 11.42
N LEU A 151 12.76 2.96 11.55
CA LEU A 151 12.92 3.89 10.43
C LEU A 151 14.04 3.43 9.49
N THR A 152 15.20 3.06 10.04
CA THR A 152 16.31 2.53 9.24
C THR A 152 15.91 1.23 8.53
N LEU A 153 15.21 0.32 9.21
CA LEU A 153 14.73 -0.92 8.61
C LEU A 153 13.77 -0.67 7.43
N ALA A 154 12.85 0.31 7.57
CA ALA A 154 11.91 0.68 6.51
C ALA A 154 12.63 1.32 5.31
N ARG A 155 13.57 2.24 5.57
CA ARG A 155 14.43 2.89 4.55
C ARG A 155 15.19 1.84 3.76
N ASP A 156 15.90 0.97 4.47
CA ASP A 156 16.77 -0.05 3.88
C ASP A 156 15.96 -1.04 3.05
N TYR A 157 14.84 -1.54 3.60
CA TYR A 157 13.93 -2.42 2.89
C TYR A 157 13.44 -1.77 1.59
N TYR A 158 12.90 -0.56 1.66
CA TYR A 158 12.36 0.12 0.49
C TYR A 158 13.45 0.37 -0.57
N PHE A 159 14.63 0.83 -0.16
CA PHE A 159 15.75 1.13 -1.04
C PHE A 159 16.21 -0.13 -1.79
N ASN A 160 16.55 -1.19 -1.06
CA ASN A 160 17.08 -2.42 -1.67
C ASN A 160 16.00 -3.12 -2.51
N PHE A 161 14.76 -3.20 -2.01
CA PHE A 161 13.68 -3.91 -2.68
C PHE A 161 13.21 -3.22 -3.98
N ASN A 162 13.16 -1.89 -4.03
CA ASN A 162 12.77 -1.18 -5.26
C ASN A 162 13.89 -1.13 -6.31
N LEU A 163 15.15 -1.13 -5.87
CA LEU A 163 16.30 -1.12 -6.77
C LEU A 163 16.70 -2.53 -7.26
N SER A 164 16.12 -3.60 -6.70
CA SER A 164 16.49 -4.96 -7.08
C SER A 164 15.98 -5.37 -8.48
N TYR A 165 16.71 -6.28 -9.12
CA TYR A 165 16.29 -6.96 -10.34
C TYR A 165 15.16 -7.95 -10.03
N GLY A 166 13.96 -7.59 -10.48
CA GLY A 166 12.74 -8.18 -9.92
C GLY A 166 12.60 -7.73 -8.44
N PRO A 167 11.44 -7.24 -8.00
CA PRO A 167 11.29 -6.81 -6.61
C PRO A 167 11.49 -8.02 -5.68
N GLY A 168 12.66 -8.07 -5.03
CA GLY A 168 13.19 -9.27 -4.40
C GLY A 168 13.96 -8.90 -3.15
N PHE A 169 13.50 -9.43 -2.01
CA PHE A 169 14.17 -9.22 -0.74
C PHE A 169 15.56 -9.86 -0.76
N LEU A 170 16.59 -9.11 -0.38
CA LEU A 170 18.01 -9.48 -0.52
C LEU A 170 18.40 -9.87 -1.96
N GLY A 171 17.74 -9.26 -2.95
CA GLY A 171 18.02 -9.44 -4.37
C GLY A 171 19.33 -8.78 -4.83
N TRP A 172 19.53 -8.72 -6.14
CA TRP A 172 20.66 -8.03 -6.77
C TRP A 172 20.20 -6.69 -7.31
N ILE A 173 21.04 -5.66 -7.21
CA ILE A 173 20.73 -4.36 -7.83
C ILE A 173 20.47 -4.53 -9.34
N SER A 174 19.46 -3.83 -9.84
CA SER A 174 19.16 -3.81 -11.27
C SER A 174 20.09 -2.84 -11.99
N LYS A 175 20.70 -3.30 -13.10
CA LYS A 175 21.60 -2.50 -13.94
C LYS A 175 21.00 -1.20 -14.44
N ILE A 176 19.66 -1.11 -14.53
CA ILE A 176 18.98 0.10 -15.00
C ILE A 176 19.14 1.30 -14.04
N TYR A 177 19.42 1.04 -12.76
CA TYR A 177 19.64 2.08 -11.76
C TYR A 177 21.12 2.44 -11.59
N GLU A 178 22.00 1.66 -12.21
CA GLU A 178 23.44 1.96 -12.27
C GLU A 178 23.75 2.99 -13.37
N ASP A 179 22.86 3.12 -14.35
CA ASP A 179 23.04 4.00 -15.51
C ASP A 179 22.70 5.45 -15.15
N LYS A 180 23.72 6.25 -14.86
CA LYS A 180 23.60 7.68 -14.57
C LYS A 180 23.29 8.54 -15.80
N THR A 181 23.24 7.96 -17.01
CA THR A 181 23.01 8.71 -18.26
C THR A 181 21.55 8.81 -18.67
N ARG A 182 20.65 8.26 -17.85
CA ARG A 182 19.22 8.11 -18.14
C ARG A 182 18.35 9.10 -17.38
#